data_AF-A0A9D6ZDL5-F1
#
_entry.id   AF-A0A9D6ZDL5-F1
#
_cell.length_a   1.000
_cell.length_b   1.000
_cell.length_c   1.000
_cell.angle_alpha   90.00
_cell.angle_beta   90.00
_cell.angle_gamma   90.00
#
_symmetry.space_group_name_H-M   'P 1'
#
loop_
_entity.id
_entity.type
_entity.pdbx_description
1 polymer ?
#
loop_
_entity_poly.entity_id
_entity_poly.type
_entity_poly.pdbx_seq_one_letter_code
_entity_poly.pdbx_strand_id
1 'polypeptide(L)' 'MIRESDFESKSFELIRDILARIGLADVREFGLTWDDCYDFLHKLGYNVKVELVEV' A
#
# COMPACT_ATOMS: atom_id res chain seq x y z
N MET A 1 2.65 -7.25 -16.22
CA MET A 1 2.01 -8.33 -15.44
C MET A 1 2.92 -8.60 -14.26
N ILE A 2 2.40 -8.48 -13.05
CA ILE A 2 3.13 -8.68 -11.79
C ILE A 2 3.38 -10.19 -11.61
N ARG A 3 4.61 -10.63 -11.29
CA ARG A 3 4.97 -12.05 -11.12
C ARG A 3 5.28 -12.35 -9.65
N GLU A 4 4.99 -13.58 -9.22
CA GLU A 4 5.27 -14.02 -7.84
C GLU A 4 6.76 -13.92 -7.47
N SER A 5 7.63 -14.05 -8.47
CA SER A 5 9.09 -13.88 -8.34
C SER A 5 9.55 -12.48 -7.95
N ASP A 6 8.68 -11.48 -8.09
CA ASP A 6 9.02 -10.07 -7.89
C ASP A 6 8.95 -9.66 -6.40
N PHE A 7 8.58 -10.58 -5.50
CA PHE A 7 8.36 -10.30 -4.08
C PHE A 7 9.19 -11.22 -3.19
N GLU A 8 9.68 -10.68 -2.05
CA GLU A 8 10.20 -11.52 -0.97
C GLU A 8 9.10 -12.45 -0.45
N SER A 9 9.39 -13.74 -0.36
CA SER A 9 8.41 -14.81 -0.10
C SER A 9 7.58 -14.64 1.16
N LYS A 10 8.05 -13.86 2.14
CA LYS A 10 7.33 -13.59 3.39
C LYS A 10 6.24 -12.51 3.26
N SER A 11 6.36 -11.63 2.27
CA SER A 11 5.47 -10.48 2.11
C SER A 11 4.63 -10.56 0.83
N PHE A 12 4.79 -11.61 0.02
CA PHE A 12 4.08 -11.76 -1.25
C PHE A 12 2.57 -11.60 -1.14
N GLU A 13 1.93 -12.37 -0.25
CA GLU A 13 0.47 -12.32 -0.04
C GLU A 13 0.00 -10.92 0.38
N LEU A 14 0.71 -10.30 1.33
CA LEU A 14 0.42 -8.95 1.80
C LEU A 14 0.55 -7.92 0.68
N ILE A 15 1.62 -7.99 -0.12
CA ILE A 15 1.85 -7.03 -1.19
C ILE A 15 0.84 -7.25 -2.33
N ARG A 16 0.50 -8.49 -2.66
CA ARG A 16 -0.56 -8.82 -3.63
C ARG A 16 -1.90 -8.19 -3.22
N ASP A 17 -2.27 -8.32 -1.95
CA ASP A 17 -3.54 -7.81 -1.44
C ASP A 17 -3.57 -6.27 -1.44
N ILE A 18 -2.45 -5.62 -1.08
CA ILE A 18 -2.28 -4.16 -1.19
C ILE A 18 -2.42 -3.71 -2.65
N LEU A 19 -1.76 -4.39 -3.59
CA LEU A 19 -1.82 -4.07 -5.01
C LEU A 19 -3.23 -4.23 -5.57
N ALA A 20 -3.96 -5.26 -5.17
CA ALA A 20 -5.36 -5.44 -5.56
C ALA A 20 -6.24 -4.27 -5.08
N ARG A 21 -6.02 -3.79 -3.85
CA ARG A 21 -6.76 -2.66 -3.28
C ARG A 21 -6.41 -1.34 -3.98
N ILE A 22 -5.13 -1.10 -4.29
CA ILE A 22 -4.69 0.05 -5.08
C ILE A 22 -5.30 0.01 -6.49
N GLY A 23 -5.32 -1.15 -7.14
CA GLY A 23 -5.94 -1.31 -8.45
C GLY A 23 -7.45 -1.03 -8.47
N LEU A 24 -8.14 -1.35 -7.37
CA LEU A 24 -9.57 -1.02 -7.21
C LEU A 24 -9.81 0.47 -6.93
N ALA A 25 -8.83 1.18 -6.36
CA ALA A 25 -8.97 2.56 -5.91
C ALA A 25 -8.98 3.60 -7.04
N ASP A 26 -8.88 3.17 -8.31
CA ASP A 26 -8.96 4.04 -9.50
C ASP A 26 -10.36 4.66 -9.71
N VAL A 27 -11.38 4.20 -8.98
CA VAL A 27 -12.74 4.75 -9.01
C VAL A 27 -13.08 5.50 -7.72
N ARG A 28 -13.90 6.55 -7.82
CA ARG A 28 -14.23 7.44 -6.69
C ARG A 28 -14.85 6.71 -5.50
N GLU A 29 -15.64 5.69 -5.77
CA GLU A 29 -16.35 4.88 -4.78
C GLU A 29 -15.41 4.06 -3.89
N PHE A 30 -14.18 3.81 -4.36
CA PHE A 30 -13.19 2.96 -3.68
C PHE A 30 -11.86 3.65 -3.45
N GLY A 31 -11.85 5.00 -3.49
CA GLY A 31 -10.65 5.82 -3.39
C GLY A 31 -9.74 5.46 -2.22
N LEU A 32 -8.45 5.74 -2.40
CA LEU A 32 -7.41 5.46 -1.43
C LEU A 32 -7.31 6.61 -0.42
N THR A 33 -7.57 6.33 0.85
CA THR A 33 -7.44 7.31 1.93
C THR A 33 -6.01 7.34 2.49
N TRP A 34 -5.70 8.38 3.29
CA TRP A 34 -4.45 8.41 4.05
C TRP A 34 -4.35 7.23 5.01
N ASP A 35 -5.44 6.87 5.69
CA ASP A 35 -5.46 5.76 6.65
C ASP A 35 -5.18 4.42 5.96
N ASP A 36 -5.70 4.20 4.74
CA ASP A 36 -5.36 3.03 3.93
C ASP A 36 -3.84 2.95 3.66
N CYS A 37 -3.24 4.07 3.24
CA CYS A 37 -1.79 4.15 2.98
C CYS A 37 -0.96 3.89 4.24
N TYR A 38 -1.36 4.50 5.36
CA TYR A 38 -0.70 4.32 6.65
C TYR A 38 -0.74 2.85 7.09
N ASP A 39 -1.90 2.21 6.99
CA ASP A 39 -2.10 0.81 7.36
C ASP A 39 -1.28 -0.15 6.50
N PHE A 40 -1.16 0.10 5.20
CA PHE A 40 -0.34 -0.72 4.31
C PHE A 40 1.13 -0.67 4.70
N LEU A 41 1.65 0.53 4.93
CA LEU A 41 3.05 0.73 5.32
C LEU A 41 3.33 0.11 6.69
N HIS A 42 2.40 0.23 7.63
CA HIS A 42 2.51 -0.42 8.94
C HIS A 42 2.52 -1.95 8.83
N LYS A 43 1.63 -2.54 8.02
CA LYS A 43 1.62 -4.00 7.78
C LYS A 43 2.90 -4.49 7.12
N LEU A 44 3.54 -3.66 6.31
CA LEU A 44 4.85 -3.93 5.71
C LEU A 44 6.02 -3.77 6.69
N GLY A 45 5.75 -3.38 7.95
CA GLY A 45 6.76 -3.24 9.00
C GLY A 45 7.40 -1.87 9.08
N TYR A 46 6.86 -0.87 8.38
CA TYR A 46 7.35 0.50 8.43
C TYR A 46 6.57 1.33 9.46
N ASN A 47 7.26 2.26 10.11
CA ASN A 47 6.60 3.30 10.90
C ASN A 47 6.56 4.58 10.07
N VAL A 48 5.36 5.15 9.89
CA VAL A 48 5.16 6.31 9.02
C VAL A 48 5.22 7.59 9.84
N LYS A 49 6.04 8.55 9.40
CA LYS A 49 6.13 9.90 9.97
C LYS A 49 5.75 10.92 8.91
N VAL A 50 4.79 11.78 9.23
CA VAL A 50 4.38 12.91 8.37
C VAL A 50 4.96 14.19 8.94
N GLU A 51 5.59 14.99 8.08
CA GLU A 51 6.15 16.30 8.43
C GLU A 51 5.57 17.37 7.53
N LEU A 52 5.26 18.54 8.11
CA LEU A 52 4.82 19.72 7.39
C LEU A 52 6.03 20.63 7.18
N VAL A 53 6.26 21.06 5.94
CA VAL A 53 7.33 22.00 5.55
C VAL A 53 6.70 23.23 4.91
N GLU A 54 7.19 24.42 5.26
CA GLU A 54 6.85 25.66 4.55
C GLU A 54 7.41 25.62 3.12
N VAL A 55 6.67 26.24 2.19
CA VAL A 55 7.02 26.32 0.75
C VAL A 55 7.65 27.66 0.43
#